data_AF-A0A953UHD1-F1
#
_entry.id   AF-A0A953UHD1-F1
#
_cell.length_a   1.000
_cell.length_b   1.000
_cell.length_c   1.000
_cell.angle_alpha   90.00
_cell.angle_beta   90.00
_cell.angle_gamma   90.00
#
_symmetry.space_group_name_H-M   'P 1'
#
loop_
_entity.id
_entity.type
_entity.pdbx_description
1 polymer ?
#
loop_
_entity_poly.entity_id
_entity_poly.type
_entity_poly.pdbx_seq_one_letter_code
_entity_poly.pdbx_strand_id
1 'polypeptide(L)'
;MKLLTGLVLLLLTGCAMRLPLEIPRKAGATNPEVVRFVVHPAVINKGETVMLHWDARNAPEVVLEEAVDPHATRPADFHELGKFPASGTLEVRPQVSTIYVVSCGNETIGCSSASVRVHVR
;
A
#
# COMPACT_ATOMS: atom_id res chain seq x y z
N MET A 1 15.33 34.86 71.36
CA MET A 1 16.42 34.35 70.52
C MET A 1 15.85 34.00 69.16
N LYS A 2 16.27 34.72 68.11
CA LYS A 2 15.97 34.48 66.70
C LYS A 2 17.05 33.53 66.14
N LEU A 3 16.66 32.45 65.47
CA LEU A 3 17.54 31.57 64.68
C LEU A 3 16.77 31.32 63.35
N LEU A 4 17.05 32.05 62.28
CA LEU A 4 18.13 31.91 61.27
C LEU A 4 17.62 31.17 60.01
N THR A 5 17.50 31.93 58.91
CA THR A 5 17.91 31.60 57.51
C THR A 5 17.61 30.19 56.98
N GLY A 6 16.71 29.96 56.02
CA GLY A 6 16.78 30.47 54.65
C GLY A 6 17.47 29.44 53.75
N LEU A 7 16.71 28.69 52.94
CA LEU A 7 17.26 27.94 51.81
C LEU A 7 16.26 27.98 50.64
N VAL A 8 16.60 28.78 49.64
CA VAL A 8 16.03 28.79 48.29
C VAL A 8 16.91 27.87 47.44
N LEU A 9 16.34 26.92 46.68
CA LEU A 9 16.72 26.67 45.27
C LEU A 9 15.89 25.58 44.57
N LEU A 10 15.54 25.92 43.33
CA LEU A 10 14.89 25.20 42.23
C LEU A 10 15.15 23.69 42.13
N LEU A 11 14.22 22.95 41.50
CA LEU A 11 14.45 22.31 40.20
C LEU A 11 13.14 21.78 39.57
N LEU A 12 12.84 22.31 38.39
CA LEU A 12 11.89 21.76 37.42
C LEU A 12 12.32 20.33 37.05
N THR A 13 11.51 19.32 37.35
CA THR A 13 11.56 18.05 36.60
C THR A 13 10.23 17.82 35.93
N GLY A 14 9.96 18.66 34.93
CA GLY A 14 9.26 18.18 33.76
C GLY A 14 10.10 17.09 33.12
N CYS A 15 9.67 15.84 33.28
CA CYS A 15 9.88 14.84 32.26
C CYS A 15 8.68 13.90 32.33
N ALA A 16 7.54 14.37 31.81
CA ALA A 16 6.66 13.44 31.12
C ALA A 16 7.48 12.96 29.92
N MET A 17 8.34 11.98 30.16
CA MET A 17 9.05 11.24 29.14
C MET A 17 7.95 10.48 28.41
N ARG A 18 7.31 11.16 27.45
CA ARG A 18 6.53 10.50 26.41
C ARG A 18 7.53 9.61 25.71
N LEU A 19 7.58 8.34 26.10
CA LEU A 19 8.19 7.31 25.28
C LEU A 19 7.45 7.40 23.95
N PRO A 20 8.10 7.83 22.85
CA PRO A 20 7.51 7.58 21.57
C PRO A 20 7.50 6.05 21.47
N LEU A 21 6.33 5.45 21.31
CA LEU A 21 6.19 4.05 20.92
C LEU A 21 6.68 3.95 19.47
N GLU A 22 7.96 4.22 19.23
CA GLU A 22 8.63 3.84 18.00
C GLU A 22 8.81 2.33 18.10
N ILE A 23 7.80 1.61 17.61
CA ILE A 23 7.90 0.18 17.39
C ILE A 23 9.17 -0.02 16.57
N PRO A 24 10.19 -0.77 17.06
CA PRO A 24 11.42 -0.94 16.30
C PRO A 24 11.06 -1.59 14.97
N ARG A 25 11.15 -0.82 13.87
CA ARG A 25 11.07 -1.36 12.51
C ARG A 25 12.15 -2.43 12.45
N LYS A 26 11.74 -3.70 12.33
CA LYS A 26 12.63 -4.86 12.32
C LYS A 26 13.79 -4.57 11.37
N ALA A 27 14.98 -4.32 11.91
CA ALA A 27 16.18 -4.06 11.14
C ALA A 27 16.45 -5.32 10.30
N GLY A 28 16.29 -5.22 8.98
CA GLY A 28 16.39 -6.33 8.03
C GLY A 28 15.15 -6.56 7.16
N ALA A 29 14.05 -5.83 7.34
CA ALA A 29 12.95 -5.84 6.37
C ALA A 29 13.37 -5.07 5.10
N THR A 30 13.63 -5.78 4.02
CA THR A 30 13.73 -5.22 2.68
C THR A 30 12.37 -4.64 2.26
N ASN A 31 12.36 -3.49 1.57
CA ASN A 31 11.12 -2.85 1.15
C ASN A 31 10.34 -3.77 0.20
N PRO A 32 9.01 -3.91 0.34
CA PRO A 32 8.15 -4.52 -0.65
C PRO A 32 8.39 -3.94 -2.05
N GLU A 33 8.39 -4.81 -3.06
CA GLU A 33 8.63 -4.42 -4.45
C GLU A 33 7.72 -5.23 -5.37
N VAL A 34 7.03 -4.55 -6.28
CA VAL A 34 6.35 -5.19 -7.40
C VAL A 34 7.35 -5.31 -8.56
N VAL A 35 7.81 -6.52 -8.83
CA VAL A 35 8.86 -6.80 -9.84
C VAL A 35 8.26 -6.94 -11.23
N ARG A 36 7.03 -7.47 -11.32
CA ARG A 36 6.31 -7.62 -12.58
C ARG A 36 4.82 -7.43 -12.34
N PHE A 37 4.18 -6.68 -13.24
CA PHE A 37 2.74 -6.69 -13.38
C PHE A 37 2.39 -6.48 -14.85
N VAL A 38 1.77 -7.49 -15.47
CA VAL A 38 1.44 -7.49 -16.90
C VAL A 38 0.06 -8.07 -17.14
N VAL A 39 -0.54 -7.71 -18.28
CA VAL A 39 -1.82 -8.23 -18.74
C VAL A 39 -1.71 -8.75 -20.17
N HIS A 40 -2.41 -9.85 -20.48
CA HIS A 40 -2.51 -10.36 -21.84
C HIS A 40 -3.88 -11.02 -22.11
N PRO A 41 -4.55 -10.70 -23.23
CA PRO A 41 -4.28 -9.56 -24.13
C PRO A 41 -4.61 -8.20 -23.48
N ALA A 42 -3.95 -7.13 -23.92
CA ALA A 42 -4.21 -5.77 -23.42
C ALA A 42 -5.35 -5.04 -24.16
N VAL A 43 -5.79 -5.59 -25.30
CA VAL A 43 -6.90 -5.06 -26.09
C VAL A 43 -7.86 -6.20 -26.40
N ILE A 44 -9.13 -6.03 -26.08
CA ILE A 44 -10.17 -7.04 -26.23
C ILE A 44 -11.47 -6.45 -26.78
N ASN A 45 -12.36 -7.33 -27.24
CA ASN A 45 -13.78 -6.99 -27.35
C ASN A 45 -14.46 -7.10 -25.99
N LYS A 46 -15.60 -6.41 -25.83
CA LYS A 46 -16.37 -6.39 -24.59
C LYS A 46 -16.65 -7.79 -24.04
N GLY A 47 -16.25 -8.01 -22.78
CA GLY A 47 -16.53 -9.24 -22.04
C GLY A 47 -15.68 -10.44 -22.42
N GLU A 48 -14.71 -10.27 -23.33
CA GLU A 48 -13.66 -11.26 -23.52
C GLU A 48 -12.77 -11.36 -22.27
N THR A 49 -11.98 -12.43 -22.26
CA THR A 49 -11.15 -12.80 -21.12
C THR A 49 -9.74 -12.24 -21.26
N VAL A 50 -9.20 -11.76 -20.15
CA VAL A 50 -7.79 -11.36 -20.04
C VAL A 50 -7.17 -11.96 -18.79
N MET A 51 -5.86 -12.18 -18.84
CA MET A 51 -5.10 -12.73 -17.74
C MET A 51 -4.13 -11.70 -17.19
N LEU A 52 -4.28 -11.39 -15.90
CA LEU A 52 -3.34 -10.62 -15.11
C LEU A 52 -2.24 -11.55 -14.60
N HIS A 53 -0.99 -11.10 -14.61
CA HIS A 53 0.15 -11.80 -14.02
C HIS A 53 0.96 -10.84 -13.17
N TRP A 54 1.27 -11.22 -11.94
CA TRP A 54 2.11 -10.43 -11.04
C TRP A 54 3.22 -11.25 -10.37
N ASP A 55 4.27 -10.56 -9.97
CA ASP A 55 5.34 -11.06 -9.12
C ASP A 55 5.83 -9.94 -8.20
N ALA A 56 5.75 -10.17 -6.89
CA ALA A 56 6.19 -9.23 -5.85
C ALA A 56 7.21 -9.90 -4.92
N ARG A 57 8.14 -9.09 -4.39
CA ARG A 57 9.18 -9.51 -3.44
C ARG A 57 9.03 -8.77 -2.13
N ASN A 58 9.57 -9.38 -1.07
CA ASN A 58 9.57 -8.83 0.29
C ASN A 58 8.18 -8.51 0.86
N ALA A 59 7.13 -9.10 0.28
CA ALA A 59 5.75 -9.05 0.75
C ALA A 59 5.14 -10.45 0.63
N PRO A 60 4.38 -10.93 1.63
CA PRO A 60 3.74 -12.24 1.59
C PRO A 60 2.49 -12.27 0.70
N GLU A 61 1.84 -11.12 0.52
CA GLU A 61 0.60 -10.95 -0.22
C GLU A 61 0.62 -9.66 -1.05
N VAL A 62 -0.25 -9.62 -2.06
CA VAL A 62 -0.62 -8.43 -2.81
C VAL A 62 -2.11 -8.16 -2.68
N VAL A 63 -2.50 -6.91 -2.85
CA VAL A 63 -3.89 -6.51 -3.07
C VAL A 63 -4.04 -6.17 -4.55
N LEU A 64 -5.07 -6.74 -5.19
CA LEU A 64 -5.47 -6.36 -6.54
C LEU A 64 -6.73 -5.51 -6.48
N GLU A 65 -6.70 -4.39 -7.18
CA GLU A 65 -7.81 -3.45 -7.31
C GLU A 65 -8.07 -3.19 -8.79
N GLU A 66 -9.31 -2.86 -9.11
CA GLU A 66 -9.71 -2.38 -10.42
C GLU A 66 -10.37 -1.01 -10.35
N ALA A 67 -10.09 -0.18 -11.34
CA ALA A 67 -10.77 1.07 -11.58
C ALA A 67 -11.32 1.04 -13.01
N VAL A 68 -12.65 1.05 -13.12
CA VAL A 68 -13.30 1.27 -14.42
C VAL A 68 -12.85 2.62 -14.94
N ASP A 69 -12.29 2.64 -16.15
CA ASP A 69 -11.77 3.83 -16.81
C ASP A 69 -12.84 4.94 -16.82
N PRO A 70 -12.70 5.96 -15.96
CA PRO A 70 -13.63 7.05 -15.91
C PRO A 70 -13.17 8.02 -16.99
N HIS A 71 -14.06 8.41 -17.89
CA HIS A 71 -13.87 9.65 -18.64
C HIS A 71 -13.77 10.84 -17.65
N ALA A 72 -12.56 11.05 -17.13
CA ALA A 72 -11.86 12.22 -16.62
C ALA A 72 -12.60 13.33 -15.83
N THR A 73 -13.62 13.05 -15.02
CA THR A 73 -14.20 14.09 -14.14
C THR A 73 -14.49 13.66 -12.70
N ARG A 74 -14.22 12.42 -12.31
CA ARG A 74 -14.35 11.94 -10.93
C ARG A 74 -13.09 11.18 -10.50
N PRO A 75 -12.78 11.13 -9.19
CA PRO A 75 -11.81 10.17 -8.67
C PRO A 75 -12.15 8.79 -9.20
N ALA A 76 -11.13 8.01 -9.59
CA ALA A 76 -11.34 6.62 -9.96
C ALA A 76 -11.88 5.87 -8.74
N ASP A 77 -13.06 5.28 -8.86
CA ASP A 77 -13.60 4.39 -7.84
C ASP A 77 -12.82 3.07 -7.94
N PHE A 78 -11.86 2.88 -7.04
CA PHE A 78 -11.13 1.63 -6.91
C PHE A 78 -11.99 0.59 -6.19
N HIS A 79 -12.15 -0.58 -6.81
CA HIS A 79 -12.79 -1.74 -6.25
C HIS A 79 -11.76 -2.82 -5.97
N GLU A 80 -11.68 -3.29 -4.73
CA GLU A 80 -10.80 -4.40 -4.35
C GLU A 80 -11.32 -5.71 -4.96
N LEU A 81 -10.49 -6.36 -5.78
CA LEU A 81 -10.73 -7.71 -6.31
C LEU A 81 -10.35 -8.78 -5.28
N GLY A 82 -9.39 -8.46 -4.41
CA GLY A 82 -9.03 -9.25 -3.25
C GLY A 82 -7.54 -9.27 -2.94
N LYS A 83 -7.20 -10.11 -1.96
CA LYS A 83 -5.84 -10.41 -1.55
C LYS A 83 -5.35 -11.72 -2.14
N PHE A 84 -4.11 -11.71 -2.63
CA PHE A 84 -3.52 -12.85 -3.31
C PHE A 84 -2.09 -13.10 -2.83
N PRO A 85 -1.52 -14.30 -3.05
CA PRO A 85 -0.10 -14.54 -2.82
C PRO A 85 0.81 -13.56 -3.57
N ALA A 86 2.04 -13.40 -3.09
CA ALA A 86 3.05 -12.49 -3.66
C ALA A 86 3.26 -12.60 -5.18
N SER A 87 3.04 -13.77 -5.75
CA SER A 87 3.09 -14.02 -7.20
C SER A 87 1.89 -14.85 -7.62
N GLY A 88 1.35 -14.60 -8.81
CA GLY A 88 0.18 -15.32 -9.28
C GLY A 88 -0.42 -14.80 -10.57
N THR A 89 -1.60 -15.35 -10.87
CA THR A 89 -2.39 -15.02 -12.06
C THR A 89 -3.87 -14.89 -11.71
N LEU A 90 -4.58 -14.01 -12.40
CA LEU A 90 -6.02 -13.82 -12.23
C LEU A 90 -6.68 -13.64 -13.59
N GLU A 91 -7.68 -14.47 -13.88
CA GLU A 91 -8.57 -14.31 -15.03
C GLU A 91 -9.62 -13.25 -14.70
N VAL A 92 -9.80 -12.25 -15.57
CA VAL A 92 -10.83 -11.22 -15.46
C VAL A 92 -11.55 -11.00 -16.79
N ARG A 93 -12.76 -10.42 -16.75
CA ARG A 93 -13.64 -10.24 -17.92
C ARG A 93 -14.22 -8.81 -18.01
N PRO A 94 -13.37 -7.80 -18.26
CA PRO A 94 -13.80 -6.41 -18.20
C PRO A 94 -14.86 -6.11 -19.28
N GLN A 95 -15.90 -5.39 -18.87
CA GLN A 95 -17.00 -4.97 -19.75
C GLN A 95 -16.77 -3.61 -20.40
N VAL A 96 -15.81 -2.87 -19.87
CA VAL A 96 -15.40 -1.51 -20.24
C VAL A 96 -13.89 -1.43 -20.04
N SER A 97 -13.23 -0.41 -20.59
CA SER A 97 -11.80 -0.23 -20.34
C SER A 97 -11.57 -0.11 -18.83
N THR A 98 -10.57 -0.83 -18.32
CA THR A 98 -10.32 -0.97 -16.88
C THR A 98 -8.83 -0.84 -16.61
N ILE A 99 -8.48 -0.11 -15.57
CA ILE A 99 -7.13 -0.06 -14.99
C ILE A 99 -7.09 -1.03 -13.83
N TYR A 100 -6.16 -1.97 -13.86
CA TYR A 100 -5.86 -2.84 -12.75
C TYR A 100 -4.63 -2.30 -12.01
N VAL A 101 -4.66 -2.36 -10.69
CA VAL A 101 -3.56 -1.98 -9.81
C VAL A 101 -3.23 -3.17 -8.93
N VAL A 102 -1.94 -3.46 -8.80
CA VAL A 102 -1.42 -4.38 -7.79
C VAL A 102 -0.61 -3.56 -6.78
N SER A 103 -0.83 -3.81 -5.50
CA SER A 103 -0.06 -3.19 -4.42
C SER A 103 0.44 -4.23 -3.43
N CYS A 104 1.61 -3.97 -2.83
CA CYS A 104 2.18 -4.81 -1.79
C CYS A 104 2.81 -3.93 -0.71
N GLY A 105 2.81 -4.44 0.53
CA GLY A 105 3.37 -3.74 1.68
C GLY A 105 2.33 -3.01 2.55
N ASN A 106 2.82 -2.20 3.47
CA ASN A 106 2.01 -1.38 4.38
C ASN A 106 2.81 -0.18 4.90
N GLU A 107 2.17 0.71 5.65
CA GLU A 107 2.81 1.93 6.18
C GLU A 107 4.06 1.64 7.03
N THR A 108 4.12 0.49 7.69
CA THR A 108 5.22 0.11 8.59
C THR A 108 6.45 -0.39 7.83
N ILE A 109 6.27 -1.23 6.80
CA ILE A 109 7.37 -1.85 6.03
C ILE A 109 7.68 -1.14 4.71
N GLY A 110 6.84 -0.18 4.32
CA GLY A 110 6.85 0.47 3.01
C GLY A 110 5.85 -0.16 2.04
N CYS A 111 5.45 0.61 1.03
CA CYS A 111 4.46 0.19 0.03
C CYS A 111 5.05 0.30 -1.38
N SER A 112 4.68 -0.61 -2.26
CA SER A 112 4.96 -0.57 -3.69
C SER A 112 3.69 -0.89 -4.47
N SER A 113 3.51 -0.28 -5.65
CA SER A 113 2.39 -0.57 -6.54
C SER A 113 2.78 -0.48 -8.01
N ALA A 114 1.99 -1.12 -8.87
CA ALA A 114 2.08 -1.04 -10.32
C ALA A 114 0.69 -1.10 -10.94
N SER A 115 0.53 -0.59 -12.17
CA SER A 115 -0.75 -0.63 -12.88
C SER A 115 -0.62 -1.10 -14.31
N VAL A 116 -1.70 -1.69 -14.83
CA VAL A 116 -1.86 -2.08 -16.23
C VAL A 116 -3.26 -1.70 -16.71
N ARG A 117 -3.41 -1.44 -18.00
CA ARG A 117 -4.71 -1.08 -18.60
C ARG A 117 -5.15 -2.14 -19.58
N VAL A 118 -6.41 -2.52 -19.50
CA VAL A 118 -7.10 -3.27 -20.55
C VAL A 118 -7.99 -2.32 -21.31
N HIS A 119 -7.82 -2.28 -22.64
CA HIS A 119 -8.65 -1.50 -23.53
C HIS A 119 -9.76 -2.39 -24.11
N VAL A 120 -11.01 -2.01 -23.89
CA VAL A 120 -12.18 -2.67 -24.48
C VAL A 120 -12.65 -1.85 -25.69
N ARG A 121 -12.78 -2.53 -26.84
CA ARG A 121 -13.33 -1.98 -28.09
C ARG A 121 -14.85 -2.04 -28.14
#